data_AF-A0A6G1RYM6-F1
#
_entry.id   AF-A0A6G1RYM6-F1
#
_cell.length_a   1.000
_cell.length_b   1.000
_cell.length_c   1.000
_cell.angle_alpha   90.00
_cell.angle_beta   90.00
_cell.angle_gamma   90.00
#
_symmetry.space_group_name_H-M   'P 1'
#
loop_
_entity.id
_entity.type
_entity.pdbx_description
1 polymer ?
#
loop_
_entity_poly.entity_id
_entity_poly.type
_entity_poly.pdbx_seq_one_letter_code
_entity_poly.pdbx_strand_id
1 'polypeptide(L)'
;MVDIASNIMLADERVLWMAQREAKACTRIVQCLQKIAMYRLANGAQVYSTYSPNIALEAYVIKATGFTGMTCTVFQKVATSDRTGLSDYGRRDPDGNLDKQLSFKCNVSNTLSSLALKNTIVEASIQLPASLFIQKQKREIRPADESVYKLQLIAFRNGKLFPATGNSTNLADDGKRRTVVTPVILTKIDGLNLAS
;
A
#
# COMPACT_ATOMS: atom_id res chain seq x y z
N MET A 1 -6.62 10.89 6.97
CA MET A 1 -5.88 11.14 5.71
C MET A 1 -6.08 10.00 4.72
N VAL A 2 -5.84 8.74 5.12
CA VAL A 2 -6.05 7.57 4.24
C VAL A 2 -7.52 7.44 3.81
N ASP A 3 -8.47 7.59 4.73
CA ASP A 3 -9.91 7.57 4.39
C ASP A 3 -10.32 8.69 3.44
N ILE A 4 -9.76 9.89 3.63
CA ILE A 4 -10.01 11.04 2.75
C ILE A 4 -9.52 10.72 1.34
N ALA A 5 -8.29 10.22 1.19
CA ALA A 5 -7.74 9.81 -0.10
C ALA A 5 -8.54 8.66 -0.72
N SER A 6 -8.98 7.70 0.08
CA SER A 6 -9.84 6.59 -0.34
C SER A 6 -11.18 7.07 -0.88
N ASN A 7 -11.79 8.09 -0.26
CA ASN A 7 -13.02 8.69 -0.74
C ASN A 7 -12.81 9.50 -2.02
N ILE A 8 -11.67 10.19 -2.15
CA ILE A 8 -11.31 10.91 -3.40
C ILE A 8 -11.21 9.94 -4.59
N MET A 9 -10.80 8.68 -4.38
CA MET A 9 -10.77 7.67 -5.45
C MET A 9 -12.16 7.32 -6.02
N LEU A 10 -13.24 7.70 -5.34
CA LEU A 10 -14.61 7.54 -5.84
C LEU A 10 -15.04 8.68 -6.77
N ALA A 11 -14.25 9.75 -6.88
CA ALA A 11 -14.55 10.87 -7.77
C ALA A 11 -14.48 10.45 -9.25
N ASP A 12 -15.19 11.22 -10.07
CA ASP A 12 -15.19 11.05 -11.51
C ASP A 12 -13.78 11.18 -12.12
N GLU A 13 -13.49 10.36 -13.12
CA GLU A 13 -12.18 10.31 -13.77
C GLU A 13 -11.78 11.64 -14.40
N ARG A 14 -12.74 12.37 -14.99
CA ARG A 14 -12.48 13.68 -15.59
C ARG A 14 -12.11 14.71 -14.52
N VAL A 15 -12.76 14.67 -13.36
CA VAL A 15 -12.45 15.56 -12.23
C VAL A 15 -11.03 15.30 -11.72
N LEU A 16 -10.68 14.03 -11.48
CA LEU A 16 -9.34 13.65 -11.03
C LEU A 16 -8.27 14.02 -12.06
N TRP A 17 -8.57 13.85 -13.35
CA TRP A 17 -7.67 14.23 -14.43
C TRP A 17 -7.45 15.75 -14.50
N MET A 18 -8.51 16.56 -14.43
CA MET A 18 -8.40 18.03 -14.40
C MET A 18 -7.61 18.49 -13.17
N ALA A 19 -7.93 17.97 -11.99
CA ALA A 19 -7.24 18.28 -10.75
C ALA A 19 -5.75 17.88 -10.78
N GLN A 20 -5.43 16.76 -11.41
CA GLN A 20 -4.04 16.37 -11.65
C GLN A 20 -3.33 17.33 -12.60
N ARG A 21 -3.97 17.69 -13.72
CA ARG A 21 -3.39 18.59 -14.73
C ARG A 21 -3.13 20.00 -14.19
N GLU A 22 -4.07 20.53 -13.41
CA GLU A 22 -4.03 21.92 -12.93
C GLU A 22 -3.20 22.08 -11.67
N ALA A 23 -3.31 21.15 -10.71
CA ALA A 23 -2.75 21.31 -9.38
C ALA A 23 -1.86 20.14 -8.91
N LYS A 24 -1.61 19.15 -9.78
CA LYS A 24 -0.92 17.90 -9.42
C LYS A 24 -1.56 17.23 -8.19
N ALA A 25 -2.89 17.33 -8.07
CA ALA A 25 -3.61 16.96 -6.86
C ALA A 25 -3.43 15.47 -6.51
N CYS A 26 -3.60 14.57 -7.49
CA CYS A 26 -3.44 13.13 -7.27
C CYS A 26 -2.00 12.79 -6.88
N THR A 27 -0.99 13.37 -7.53
CA THR A 27 0.42 13.20 -7.14
C THR A 27 0.67 13.67 -5.71
N ARG A 28 0.14 14.84 -5.33
CA ARG A 28 0.30 15.38 -3.97
C ARG A 28 -0.38 14.49 -2.93
N ILE A 29 -1.54 13.92 -3.23
CA ILE A 29 -2.22 12.96 -2.35
C ILE A 29 -1.33 11.74 -2.10
N VAL A 30 -0.78 11.14 -3.16
CA VAL A 30 0.15 9.99 -3.03
C VAL A 30 1.37 10.36 -2.19
N GLN A 31 1.98 11.54 -2.43
CA GLN A 31 3.11 12.03 -1.63
C GLN A 31 2.74 12.26 -0.15
N CYS A 32 1.54 12.75 0.15
CA CYS A 32 1.06 12.92 1.52
C CYS A 32 0.90 11.56 2.23
N LEU A 33 0.38 10.54 1.54
CA LEU A 33 0.29 9.17 2.07
C LEU A 33 1.69 8.59 2.33
N GLN A 34 2.66 8.88 1.47
CA GLN A 34 4.05 8.48 1.72
C GLN A 34 4.62 9.12 2.99
N LYS A 35 4.42 10.44 3.14
CA LYS A 35 4.95 11.21 4.28
C LYS A 35 4.36 10.77 5.62
N ILE A 36 3.06 10.50 5.71
CA ILE A 36 2.43 10.19 7.01
C ILE A 36 2.97 8.89 7.63
N ALA A 37 3.21 7.86 6.83
CA ALA A 37 3.77 6.60 7.34
C ALA A 37 5.23 6.78 7.79
N MET A 38 6.02 7.52 7.02
CA MET A 38 7.42 7.81 7.39
C MET A 38 7.53 8.67 8.63
N TYR A 39 6.61 9.62 8.80
CA TYR A 39 6.52 10.43 10.02
C TYR A 39 6.23 9.55 11.25
N ARG A 40 5.33 8.55 11.13
CA ARG A 40 5.06 7.60 12.22
C ARG A 40 6.28 6.77 12.59
N LEU A 41 7.01 6.24 11.59
CA LEU A 41 8.24 5.48 11.86
C LEU A 41 9.37 6.36 12.40
N ALA A 42 9.46 7.63 11.97
CA ALA A 42 10.44 8.58 12.52
C ALA A 42 10.16 8.91 13.99
N ASN A 43 8.91 8.88 14.42
CA ASN A 43 8.51 9.11 15.81
C ASN A 43 8.56 7.83 16.67
N GLY A 44 9.39 6.85 16.29
CA GLY A 44 9.70 5.66 17.09
C GLY A 44 8.81 4.44 16.87
N ALA A 45 7.79 4.51 16.01
CA ALA A 45 6.99 3.32 15.69
C ALA A 45 7.82 2.31 14.89
N GLN A 46 7.79 1.03 15.29
CA GLN A 46 8.42 -0.06 14.53
C GLN A 46 7.55 -0.51 13.35
N VAL A 47 6.24 -0.45 13.53
CA VAL A 47 5.24 -0.83 12.52
C VAL A 47 4.13 0.21 12.54
N TYR A 48 3.62 0.56 11.35
CA TYR A 48 2.46 1.40 11.18
C TYR A 48 1.55 0.84 10.09
N SER A 49 0.27 0.63 10.40
CA SER A 49 -0.71 0.12 9.45
C SER A 49 -1.99 0.93 9.52
N THR A 50 -2.56 1.27 8.37
CA THR A 50 -3.88 1.92 8.28
C THR A 50 -4.53 1.53 6.95
N TYR A 51 -5.83 1.30 7.00
CA TYR A 51 -6.58 0.65 5.93
C TYR A 51 -7.85 1.43 5.64
N SER A 52 -8.35 1.31 4.42
CA SER A 52 -9.60 1.91 3.94
C SER A 52 -10.13 1.09 2.75
N PRO A 53 -11.38 1.31 2.30
CA PRO A 53 -11.95 0.56 1.18
C PRO A 53 -11.11 0.54 -0.10
N ASN A 54 -10.41 1.64 -0.41
CA ASN A 54 -9.65 1.80 -1.65
C ASN A 54 -8.13 1.91 -1.46
N ILE A 55 -7.64 2.06 -0.23
CA ILE A 55 -6.21 2.24 0.07
C ILE A 55 -5.82 1.41 1.30
N ALA A 56 -4.74 0.64 1.17
CA ALA A 56 -4.04 0.03 2.30
C ALA A 56 -2.64 0.63 2.42
N LEU A 57 -2.20 0.91 3.64
CA LEU A 57 -0.89 1.49 3.94
C LEU A 57 -0.25 0.72 5.09
N GLU A 58 0.93 0.17 4.85
CA GLU A 58 1.79 -0.41 5.87
C GLU A 58 3.20 0.17 5.80
N ALA A 59 3.87 0.26 6.94
CA ALA A 59 5.26 0.66 7.03
C ALA A 59 5.96 -0.08 8.18
N TYR A 60 7.22 -0.45 7.96
CA TYR A 60 8.01 -1.29 8.84
C TYR A 60 9.42 -0.72 9.01
N VAL A 61 9.96 -0.86 10.22
CA VAL A 61 11.39 -0.74 10.50
C VAL A 61 12.01 -2.13 10.35
N ILE A 62 12.94 -2.29 9.42
CA ILE A 62 13.57 -3.57 9.07
C ILE A 62 15.06 -3.50 9.40
N LYS A 63 15.54 -4.45 10.19
CA LYS A 63 16.98 -4.68 10.36
C LYS A 63 17.50 -5.45 9.15
N ALA A 64 18.60 -4.98 8.56
CA ALA A 64 19.22 -5.68 7.43
C ALA A 64 19.78 -7.04 7.85
N THR A 65 20.33 -7.12 9.06
CA THR A 65 20.84 -8.35 9.66
C THR A 65 19.69 -9.32 9.88
N GLY A 66 19.74 -10.48 9.22
CA GLY A 66 18.70 -11.50 9.33
C GLY A 66 17.47 -11.28 8.43
N PHE A 67 17.49 -10.31 7.51
CA PHE A 67 16.42 -10.20 6.52
C PHE A 67 16.48 -11.36 5.51
N THR A 68 15.51 -12.27 5.58
CA THR A 68 15.42 -13.46 4.72
C THR A 68 14.45 -13.29 3.54
N GLY A 69 14.00 -12.06 3.31
CA GLY A 69 12.97 -11.73 2.33
C GLY A 69 11.61 -11.46 2.98
N MET A 70 10.70 -10.88 2.21
CA MET A 70 9.34 -10.56 2.65
C MET A 70 8.37 -10.65 1.48
N THR A 71 7.25 -11.33 1.67
CA THR A 71 6.15 -11.34 0.69
C THR A 71 4.95 -10.62 1.28
N CYS A 72 4.50 -9.56 0.61
CA CYS A 72 3.34 -8.77 1.00
C CYS A 72 2.23 -8.97 0.00
N THR A 73 1.06 -9.41 0.48
CA THR A 73 -0.12 -9.62 -0.35
C THR A 73 -1.22 -8.65 0.02
N VAL A 74 -1.78 -8.01 -0.99
CA VAL A 74 -2.98 -7.17 -0.90
C VAL A 74 -4.19 -8.07 -1.07
N PHE A 75 -5.13 -8.00 -0.14
CA PHE A 75 -6.36 -8.74 -0.22
C PHE A 75 -7.55 -7.89 0.22
N GLN A 76 -8.73 -8.33 -0.19
CA GLN A 76 -10.01 -7.85 0.31
C GLN A 76 -10.75 -9.01 0.96
N LYS A 77 -11.43 -8.76 2.08
CA LYS A 77 -12.27 -9.76 2.71
C LYS A 77 -13.61 -9.89 1.96
N VAL A 78 -14.13 -11.09 1.84
CA VAL A 78 -15.45 -11.32 1.25
C VAL A 78 -16.39 -11.66 2.39
N ALA A 79 -17.47 -10.89 2.52
CA ALA A 79 -18.52 -11.21 3.49
C ALA A 79 -19.09 -12.60 3.14
N THR A 80 -19.09 -13.53 4.09
CA THR A 80 -19.81 -14.80 3.95
C THR A 80 -21.30 -14.52 4.02
N SER A 81 -22.01 -14.66 2.90
CA SER A 81 -23.46 -14.54 2.82
C SER A 81 -24.20 -15.75 3.39
N ASP A 82 -23.82 -16.22 4.59
CA ASP A 82 -24.47 -17.36 5.25
C ASP A 82 -24.97 -16.94 6.63
N ARG A 83 -26.14 -16.29 6.66
CA ARG A 83 -27.15 -16.44 7.73
C ARG A 83 -28.51 -15.95 7.22
N THR A 84 -29.29 -16.87 6.65
CA THR A 84 -30.74 -16.90 6.85
C THR A 84 -31.02 -16.85 8.36
N GLY A 85 -31.64 -15.78 8.86
CA GLY A 85 -31.98 -15.68 10.27
C GLY A 85 -32.59 -14.34 10.62
N LEU A 86 -33.92 -14.33 10.72
CA LEU A 86 -34.75 -13.31 11.34
C LEU A 86 -34.15 -12.87 12.69
N SER A 87 -33.81 -11.60 12.86
CA SER A 87 -33.68 -11.01 14.21
C SER A 87 -34.02 -9.53 14.21
N ASP A 88 -35.12 -9.31 14.92
CA ASP A 88 -35.82 -8.10 15.28
C ASP A 88 -35.02 -7.24 16.29
N TYR A 89 -35.27 -5.94 16.30
CA TYR A 89 -34.86 -4.90 17.26
C TYR A 89 -33.45 -4.96 17.89
N GLY A 90 -32.56 -4.07 17.43
CA GLY A 90 -31.42 -3.61 18.25
C GLY A 90 -30.31 -2.91 17.47
N ARG A 91 -30.26 -1.57 17.58
CA ARG A 91 -29.16 -0.67 17.18
C ARG A 91 -27.78 -1.38 17.07
N ARG A 92 -27.37 -1.72 15.86
CA ARG A 92 -25.96 -1.91 15.46
C ARG A 92 -25.76 -1.18 14.14
N ASP A 93 -24.61 -0.52 14.00
CA ASP A 93 -24.23 0.31 12.87
C ASP A 93 -24.55 -0.33 11.50
N PRO A 94 -25.02 0.42 10.48
CA PRO A 94 -25.49 -0.13 9.21
C PRO A 94 -24.39 -0.61 8.24
N ASP A 95 -23.11 -0.49 8.57
CA ASP A 95 -22.05 -0.65 7.57
C ASP A 95 -21.42 -2.05 7.55
N GLY A 96 -22.02 -2.93 6.75
CA GLY A 96 -21.38 -4.14 6.20
C GLY A 96 -20.20 -3.84 5.25
N ASN A 97 -19.40 -2.81 5.56
CA ASN A 97 -18.38 -2.21 4.70
C ASN A 97 -16.94 -2.61 5.10
N LEU A 98 -16.71 -3.09 6.33
CA LEU A 98 -15.38 -3.58 6.74
C LEU A 98 -14.91 -4.77 5.89
N ASP A 99 -15.84 -5.58 5.37
CA ASP A 99 -15.45 -6.71 4.55
C ASP A 99 -14.83 -6.23 3.23
N LYS A 100 -15.24 -5.09 2.66
CA LYS A 100 -14.68 -4.60 1.39
C LYS A 100 -13.39 -3.79 1.53
N GLN A 101 -12.75 -3.79 2.70
CA GLN A 101 -11.52 -3.04 2.93
C GLN A 101 -10.31 -3.68 2.25
N LEU A 102 -9.44 -2.87 1.65
CA LEU A 102 -8.12 -3.36 1.25
C LEU A 102 -7.25 -3.55 2.47
N SER A 103 -6.53 -4.66 2.53
CA SER A 103 -5.61 -4.99 3.62
C SER A 103 -4.31 -5.58 3.06
N PHE A 104 -3.24 -5.49 3.84
CA PHE A 104 -1.99 -6.16 3.57
C PHE A 104 -1.77 -7.34 4.52
N LYS A 105 -1.11 -8.38 4.02
CA LYS A 105 -0.49 -9.43 4.83
C LYS A 105 0.95 -9.61 4.37
N CYS A 106 1.89 -9.16 5.18
CA CYS A 106 3.32 -9.35 4.96
C CYS A 106 3.86 -10.52 5.80
N ASN A 107 4.51 -11.48 5.16
CA ASN A 107 5.21 -12.57 5.83
C ASN A 107 6.71 -12.42 5.62
N VAL A 108 7.47 -12.38 6.72
CA VAL A 108 8.94 -12.34 6.72
C VAL A 108 9.47 -13.77 6.54
N SER A 109 9.34 -14.28 5.32
CA SER A 109 9.92 -15.55 4.89
C SER A 109 9.95 -15.59 3.36
N ASN A 110 10.91 -16.33 2.80
CA ASN A 110 10.96 -16.65 1.37
C ASN A 110 9.97 -17.77 0.98
N THR A 111 9.24 -18.33 1.93
CA THR A 111 8.24 -19.40 1.69
C THR A 111 6.83 -18.84 1.71
N LEU A 112 6.02 -19.10 0.68
CA LEU A 112 4.60 -18.71 0.52
C LEU A 112 3.63 -19.39 1.52
N SER A 113 4.15 -19.93 2.61
CA SER A 113 3.47 -20.77 3.59
C SER A 113 2.54 -19.96 4.48
N SER A 114 1.37 -19.53 3.97
CA SER A 114 0.12 -19.17 4.70
C SER A 114 -0.69 -18.08 3.97
N LEU A 115 -0.99 -18.25 2.69
CA LEU A 115 -2.13 -17.57 2.06
C LEU A 115 -3.37 -18.47 2.03
N ALA A 116 -3.61 -19.19 3.13
CA ALA A 116 -4.92 -19.78 3.42
C ALA A 116 -5.81 -18.74 4.10
N LEU A 117 -6.06 -17.61 3.42
CA LEU A 117 -6.99 -16.61 3.89
C LEU A 117 -8.40 -17.00 3.44
N LYS A 118 -9.12 -17.76 4.28
CA LYS A 118 -10.52 -18.11 4.03
C LYS A 118 -11.34 -16.82 3.83
N ASN A 119 -12.18 -16.81 2.81
CA ASN A 119 -13.08 -15.70 2.47
C ASN A 119 -12.33 -14.39 2.16
N THR A 120 -11.25 -14.46 1.39
CA THR A 120 -10.56 -13.27 0.88
C THR A 120 -10.25 -13.41 -0.61
N ILE A 121 -10.22 -12.29 -1.30
CA ILE A 121 -9.78 -12.17 -2.69
C ILE A 121 -8.40 -11.52 -2.68
N VAL A 122 -7.43 -12.16 -3.33
CA VAL A 122 -6.09 -11.59 -3.54
C VAL A 122 -6.14 -10.64 -4.73
N GLU A 123 -5.75 -9.39 -4.51
CA GLU A 123 -5.79 -8.32 -5.52
C GLU A 123 -4.42 -8.12 -6.19
N ALA A 124 -3.35 -8.16 -5.39
CA ALA A 124 -1.98 -8.01 -5.87
C ALA A 124 -0.98 -8.53 -4.83
N SER A 125 0.26 -8.79 -5.23
CA SER A 125 1.33 -9.14 -4.30
C SER A 125 2.66 -8.55 -4.75
N ILE A 126 3.56 -8.36 -3.79
CA ILE A 126 4.95 -7.97 -4.04
C ILE A 126 5.88 -8.82 -3.18
N GLN A 127 7.00 -9.23 -3.79
CA GLN A 127 8.04 -10.00 -3.13
C GLN A 127 9.32 -9.18 -3.05
N LEU A 128 9.86 -9.08 -1.84
CA LEU A 128 11.13 -8.41 -1.53
C LEU A 128 12.17 -9.50 -1.27
N PRO A 129 13.18 -9.67 -2.14
CA PRO A 129 14.16 -10.74 -2.02
C PRO A 129 15.15 -10.47 -0.87
N ALA A 130 15.69 -11.53 -0.27
CA ALA A 130 16.70 -11.42 0.80
C ALA A 130 17.94 -10.60 0.40
N SER A 131 18.30 -10.61 -0.89
CA SER A 131 19.44 -9.87 -1.44
C SER A 131 19.30 -8.35 -1.41
N LEU A 132 18.11 -7.82 -1.10
CA LEU A 132 17.80 -6.39 -1.16
C LEU A 132 18.68 -5.52 -0.23
N PHE A 133 19.11 -6.07 0.91
CA PHE A 133 19.94 -5.36 1.89
C PHE A 133 21.40 -5.83 1.95
N ILE A 134 21.74 -6.96 1.30
CA ILE A 134 23.10 -7.55 1.33
C ILE A 134 24.12 -6.67 0.59
N GLN A 135 23.74 -6.07 -0.55
CA GLN A 135 24.67 -5.27 -1.35
C GLN A 135 25.04 -3.93 -0.70
N LYS A 136 24.16 -3.35 0.13
CA LYS A 136 24.43 -2.08 0.82
C LYS A 136 25.45 -2.24 1.95
N GLN A 137 25.44 -3.38 2.64
CA GLN A 137 26.44 -3.71 3.67
C GLN A 137 27.87 -3.77 3.10
N LYS A 138 28.05 -4.19 1.84
CA LYS A 138 29.38 -4.27 1.20
C LYS A 138 29.98 -2.90 0.86
N ARG A 139 29.15 -1.85 0.72
CA ARG A 139 29.62 -0.48 0.42
C ARG A 139 29.94 0.32 1.69
N GLU A 140 29.38 -0.03 2.84
CA GLU A 140 29.66 0.62 4.12
C GLU A 140 30.68 -0.19 4.92
N ILE A 141 31.96 0.13 4.75
CA ILE A 141 33.10 -0.43 5.50
C ILE A 141 33.11 0.19 6.92
N ARG A 142 32.07 -0.06 7.71
CA ARG A 142 32.08 0.21 9.16
C ARG A 142 31.45 -0.97 9.91
N PRO A 143 32.25 -1.76 10.63
CA PRO A 143 31.74 -2.85 11.44
C PRO A 143 31.22 -2.27 12.77
N ALA A 144 29.92 -1.97 12.88
CA ALA A 144 29.21 -1.91 14.18
C ALA A 144 27.74 -1.47 14.10
N ASP A 145 27.31 -0.71 13.09
CA ASP A 145 25.92 -0.24 13.07
C ASP A 145 24.98 -1.27 12.44
N GLU A 146 23.99 -1.71 13.23
CA GLU A 146 22.81 -2.40 12.70
C GLU A 146 22.15 -1.47 11.68
N SER A 147 22.38 -1.72 10.38
CA SER A 147 21.72 -0.94 9.33
C SER A 147 20.20 -1.16 9.39
N VAL A 148 19.48 -0.10 9.72
CA VAL A 148 18.02 -0.08 9.85
C VAL A 148 17.41 0.62 8.64
N TYR A 149 16.40 -0.02 8.05
CA TYR A 149 15.68 0.47 6.89
C TYR A 149 14.22 0.72 7.25
N LYS A 150 13.63 1.76 6.65
CA LYS A 150 12.19 2.02 6.70
C LYS A 150 11.58 1.54 5.39
N LEU A 151 10.83 0.45 5.45
CA LEU A 151 10.03 -0.06 4.35
C LEU A 151 8.63 0.55 4.42
N GLN A 152 8.10 0.98 3.30
CA GLN A 152 6.73 1.46 3.14
C GLN A 152 6.06 0.73 1.97
N LEU A 153 4.81 0.35 2.18
CA LEU A 153 3.95 -0.33 1.22
C LEU A 153 2.61 0.39 1.19
N ILE A 154 2.19 0.82 0.00
CA ILE A 154 0.88 1.44 -0.22
C ILE A 154 0.21 0.71 -1.37
N ALA A 155 -1.00 0.19 -1.16
CA ALA A 155 -1.81 -0.37 -2.22
C ALA A 155 -3.01 0.53 -2.48
N PHE A 156 -3.31 0.72 -3.76
CA PHE A 156 -4.48 1.42 -4.25
C PHE A 156 -5.31 0.41 -5.04
N ARG A 157 -6.62 0.38 -4.82
CA ARG A 157 -7.55 -0.55 -5.47
C ARG A 157 -7.52 -0.46 -7.00
N ASN A 158 -7.26 0.72 -7.53
CA ASN A 158 -7.22 1.00 -8.96
C ASN A 158 -6.33 2.22 -9.26
N GLY A 159 -6.24 2.58 -10.54
CA GLY A 159 -5.45 3.70 -11.04
C GLY A 159 -6.05 5.10 -10.90
N LYS A 160 -7.12 5.32 -10.11
CA LYS A 160 -7.82 6.63 -10.06
C LYS A 160 -6.91 7.80 -9.65
N LEU A 161 -5.94 7.57 -8.76
CA LEU A 161 -4.94 8.58 -8.38
C LEU A 161 -3.73 8.65 -9.35
N PHE A 162 -3.77 7.91 -10.46
CA PHE A 162 -2.72 7.84 -11.48
C PHE A 162 -3.28 8.15 -12.88
N PRO A 163 -3.98 9.28 -13.08
CA PRO A 163 -4.55 9.61 -14.38
C PRO A 163 -3.45 9.92 -15.40
N ALA A 164 -3.61 9.42 -16.63
CA ALA A 164 -2.66 9.67 -17.72
C ALA A 164 -2.73 11.14 -18.18
N THR A 165 -1.60 11.85 -18.09
CA THR A 165 -1.50 13.27 -18.47
C THR A 165 -0.90 13.50 -19.86
N GLY A 166 -0.74 12.46 -20.69
CA GLY A 166 -0.22 12.57 -22.05
C GLY A 166 1.30 12.46 -22.20
N ASN A 167 2.08 12.55 -21.13
CA ASN A 167 3.56 12.44 -21.15
C ASN A 167 4.09 11.02 -20.90
N SER A 168 3.20 10.04 -20.80
CA SER A 168 3.55 8.63 -20.64
C SER A 168 3.83 8.02 -22.02
N THR A 169 5.01 7.41 -22.18
CA THR A 169 5.46 6.79 -23.44
C THR A 169 4.54 5.71 -24.01
N ASN A 170 3.62 5.13 -23.20
CA ASN A 170 2.74 4.03 -23.62
C ASN A 170 1.23 4.24 -23.36
N LEU A 171 0.83 5.27 -22.59
CA LEU A 171 -0.59 5.53 -22.25
C LEU A 171 -1.19 6.73 -22.99
N ALA A 172 -0.36 7.47 -23.73
CA ALA A 172 -0.78 8.51 -24.65
C ALA A 172 -0.76 7.93 -26.06
N ASP A 173 -1.87 7.30 -26.46
CA ASP A 173 -2.05 6.80 -27.83
C ASP A 173 -3.01 7.76 -28.55
N ASP A 174 -2.71 8.09 -29.81
CA ASP A 174 -3.41 8.99 -30.74
C ASP A 174 -4.88 9.33 -30.40
N GLY A 175 -5.10 10.25 -29.45
CA GLY A 175 -6.43 10.70 -29.03
C GLY A 175 -7.24 9.75 -28.14
N LYS A 176 -6.78 8.51 -27.88
CA LYS A 176 -7.39 7.57 -26.94
C LYS A 176 -6.58 7.48 -25.64
N ARG A 177 -7.16 8.04 -24.57
CA ARG A 177 -6.55 8.04 -23.23
C ARG A 177 -6.65 6.64 -22.63
N ARG A 178 -5.49 6.00 -22.38
CA ARG A 178 -5.42 4.73 -21.66
C ARG A 178 -5.39 4.99 -20.16
N THR A 179 -6.08 4.16 -19.38
CA THR A 179 -6.17 4.27 -17.91
C THR A 179 -5.67 3.00 -17.24
N VAL A 180 -5.15 3.13 -16.02
CA VAL A 180 -4.70 1.98 -15.22
C VAL A 180 -5.92 1.36 -14.54
N VAL A 181 -6.30 0.17 -14.99
CA VAL A 181 -7.47 -0.59 -14.48
C VAL A 181 -7.09 -1.67 -13.45
N THR A 182 -5.80 -1.78 -13.12
CA THR A 182 -5.29 -2.73 -12.12
C THR A 182 -5.08 -2.04 -10.77
N PRO A 183 -5.00 -2.81 -9.66
CA PRO A 183 -4.43 -2.30 -8.43
C PRO A 183 -3.02 -1.75 -8.64
N VAL A 184 -2.66 -0.74 -7.85
CA VAL A 184 -1.32 -0.12 -7.88
C VAL A 184 -0.65 -0.34 -6.54
N ILE A 185 0.53 -0.97 -6.53
CA ILE A 185 1.36 -1.10 -5.34
C ILE A 185 2.53 -0.13 -5.46
N LEU A 186 2.70 0.71 -4.44
CA LEU A 186 3.88 1.53 -4.22
C LEU A 186 4.71 0.92 -3.11
N THR A 187 6.02 0.80 -3.34
CA THR A 187 6.97 0.37 -2.33
C THR A 187 8.14 1.35 -2.25
N LYS A 188 8.52 1.74 -1.03
CA LYS A 188 9.63 2.65 -0.78
C LYS A 188 10.50 2.11 0.34
N ILE A 189 11.82 2.23 0.17
CA ILE A 189 12.81 1.84 1.17
C ILE A 189 13.73 3.03 1.39
N ASP A 190 13.69 3.58 2.61
CA ASP A 190 14.60 4.63 3.05
C ASP A 190 15.61 4.02 4.04
N GLY A 191 16.91 4.22 3.82
CA GLY A 191 17.95 3.80 4.77
C GLY A 191 18.13 4.83 5.88
N LEU A 192 18.21 4.39 7.13
CA LEU A 192 18.76 5.18 8.21
C LEU A 192 20.22 4.80 8.37
N ASN A 193 21.13 5.73 8.08
CA ASN A 193 22.44 5.68 8.71
C ASN A 193 22.25 6.23 10.12
N LEU A 194 22.35 5.36 11.13
CA LEU A 194 22.40 5.76 12.53
C LEU A 194 23.77 6.42 12.80
N ALA A 195 24.05 7.54 12.14
CA ALA A 195 25.15 8.39 12.57
C ALA A 195 24.69 9.12 13.83
N SER A 196 25.36 8.80 14.95
CA SER A 196 25.23 9.42 16.27
C SER A 196 25.29 10.94 16.23
#